data_AF-A0A7C2Q0R4-F1
#
_entry.id   AF-A0A7C2Q0R4-F1
#
_cell.length_a   1.000
_cell.length_b   1.000
_cell.length_c   1.000
_cell.angle_alpha   90.00
_cell.angle_beta   90.00
_cell.angle_gamma   90.00
#
_symmetry.space_group_name_H-M   'P 1'
#
loop_
_entity.id
_entity.type
_entity.pdbx_description
1 polymer ?
#
loop_
_entity_poly.entity_id
_entity_poly.type
_entity_poly.pdbx_seq_one_letter_code
_entity_poly.pdbx_strand_id
1 'polypeptide(L)'
;MFVLQGWRSLRDFFQLFNSPSAIVPRVGADGALSFDLYGGGWGHNVGMSQYGAHGRGRSGQTFREILAAYYTGAEVISIEEAISLRAGKALR
;
A
#
# COMPACT_ATOMS: atom_id res chain seq x y z
N MET A 1 8.83 -7.20 26.72
CA MET A 1 7.65 -6.52 27.31
C MET A 1 7.30 -5.35 26.39
N PHE A 2 6.29 -5.50 25.54
CA PHE A 2 5.87 -4.45 24.59
C PHE A 2 4.80 -3.59 25.25
N VAL A 3 5.10 -2.32 25.48
CA VAL A 3 4.12 -1.35 25.96
C VAL A 3 3.42 -0.74 24.74
N LEU A 4 2.12 -0.96 24.62
CA LEU A 4 1.29 -0.39 23.54
C LEU A 4 1.13 1.12 23.76
N GLN A 5 1.99 1.91 23.12
CA GLN A 5 1.91 3.37 23.12
C GLN A 5 0.94 3.84 22.02
N GLY A 6 -0.36 3.71 22.30
CA GLY A 6 -1.43 4.32 21.50
C GLY A 6 -1.72 3.70 20.13
N TRP A 7 -2.71 4.27 19.44
CA TRP A 7 -3.30 3.77 18.18
C TRP A 7 -2.30 3.56 17.03
N ARG A 8 -1.25 4.40 16.95
CA ARG A 8 -0.17 4.24 15.96
C ARG A 8 0.61 2.95 16.18
N SER A 9 0.88 2.56 17.43
CA SER A 9 1.59 1.32 17.76
C SER A 9 0.79 0.07 17.38
N LEU A 10 -0.54 0.07 17.53
CA LEU A 10 -1.41 -1.03 17.09
C LEU A 10 -1.40 -1.22 15.58
N ARG A 11 -1.49 -0.12 14.82
CA ARG A 11 -1.41 -0.14 13.35
C ARG A 11 -0.08 -0.70 12.87
N ASP A 12 1.02 -0.25 13.46
CA ASP A 12 2.37 -0.60 13.04
C ASP A 12 2.77 -2.01 13.54
N PHE A 13 2.31 -2.41 14.73
CA PHE A 13 2.59 -3.73 15.35
C PHE A 13 1.84 -4.87 14.66
N PHE A 14 0.57 -4.64 14.27
CA PHE A 14 -0.23 -5.70 13.66
C PHE A 14 -0.20 -5.69 12.13
N GLN A 15 0.09 -4.55 11.47
CA GLN A 15 -0.18 -4.32 10.04
C GLN A 15 -1.63 -4.66 9.60
N LEU A 16 -2.50 -5.04 10.55
CA LEU A 16 -3.81 -5.66 10.36
C LEU A 16 -4.82 -4.74 9.67
N PHE A 17 -4.57 -3.43 9.70
CA PHE A 17 -5.49 -2.41 9.22
C PHE A 17 -5.11 -1.81 7.87
N ASN A 18 -4.03 -2.25 7.23
CA ASN A 18 -3.70 -1.68 5.92
C ASN A 18 -4.53 -2.29 4.79
N SER A 19 -5.08 -3.48 4.95
CA SER A 19 -5.88 -4.16 3.93
C SER A 19 -7.22 -4.58 4.50
N PRO A 20 -8.29 -4.69 3.67
CA PRO A 20 -9.65 -4.86 4.15
C PRO A 20 -9.73 -5.99 5.15
N SER A 21 -10.03 -5.63 6.39
CA SER A 21 -10.05 -6.54 7.52
C SER A 21 -11.50 -6.94 7.79
N ALA A 22 -11.82 -8.22 7.73
CA ALA A 22 -13.07 -8.70 8.31
C ALA A 22 -12.84 -8.91 9.81
N ILE A 23 -13.67 -8.28 10.63
CA ILE A 23 -13.68 -8.47 12.09
C ILE A 23 -14.91 -9.30 12.41
N VAL A 24 -14.70 -10.53 12.91
CA VAL A 24 -15.80 -11.42 13.29
C VAL A 24 -15.83 -11.55 14.81
N PRO A 25 -16.86 -11.02 15.48
CA PRO A 25 -17.00 -11.20 16.93
C PRO A 25 -17.39 -12.65 17.23
N ARG A 26 -16.81 -13.19 18.31
CA ARG A 26 -17.15 -14.50 18.87
C ARG A 26 -17.37 -14.38 20.37
N VAL A 27 -18.49 -14.91 20.83
CA VAL A 27 -18.81 -15.03 22.26
C VAL A 27 -18.66 -16.50 22.64
N GLY A 28 -17.75 -16.77 23.58
CA GLY A 28 -17.54 -18.09 24.15
C GLY A 28 -18.72 -18.53 25.02
N ALA A 29 -18.83 -19.83 25.28
CA ALA A 29 -19.87 -20.38 26.16
C ALA A 29 -19.77 -19.86 27.62
N ASP A 30 -18.60 -19.36 28.00
CA ASP A 30 -18.28 -18.68 29.26
C ASP A 30 -18.59 -17.17 29.24
N GLY A 31 -19.11 -16.65 28.13
CA GLY A 31 -19.35 -15.22 27.92
C GLY A 31 -18.11 -14.43 27.51
N ALA A 32 -16.96 -15.07 27.28
CA ALA A 32 -15.75 -14.38 26.84
C ALA A 32 -15.91 -13.81 25.42
N LEU A 33 -15.55 -12.54 25.24
CA LEU A 33 -15.56 -11.89 23.93
C LEU A 33 -14.19 -12.06 23.25
N SER A 34 -14.22 -12.58 22.03
CA SER A 34 -13.05 -12.72 21.15
C SER A 34 -13.36 -12.16 19.76
N PHE A 35 -12.32 -11.81 19.00
CA PHE A 35 -12.46 -11.31 17.64
C PHE A 35 -11.51 -12.07 16.73
N ASP A 36 -12.05 -12.61 15.65
CA ASP A 36 -11.22 -13.03 14.53
C ASP A 36 -10.98 -11.83 13.62
N LEU A 37 -9.72 -11.64 13.29
CA LEU A 37 -9.29 -10.61 12.36
C LEU A 37 -8.75 -11.32 11.11
N TYR A 38 -9.46 -11.18 10.01
CA TYR A 38 -8.99 -11.62 8.70
C TYR A 38 -8.43 -10.42 7.97
N GLY A 39 -7.21 -10.50 7.48
CA GLY A 39 -6.61 -9.49 6.61
C GLY A 39 -5.83 -10.16 5.47
N GLY A 40 -5.38 -9.36 4.50
CA GLY A 40 -4.52 -9.83 3.41
C GLY A 40 -3.49 -8.79 3.04
N GLY A 41 -2.48 -9.10 2.23
CA GLY A 41 -1.49 -8.09 1.79
C GLY A 41 -0.54 -7.59 2.89
N TRP A 42 0.48 -6.82 2.48
CA TRP A 42 1.57 -6.34 3.34
C TRP A 42 2.05 -4.96 2.86
N GLY A 43 2.22 -4.01 3.78
CA GLY A 43 2.54 -2.60 3.47
C GLY A 43 1.34 -1.66 3.58
N HIS A 44 1.47 -0.44 3.05
CA HIS A 44 0.51 0.65 3.25
C HIS A 44 -0.58 0.76 2.14
N ASN A 45 -0.60 -0.16 1.18
CA ASN A 45 -1.61 -0.29 0.11
C ASN A 45 -1.89 0.95 -0.74
N VAL A 46 -0.90 1.84 -0.90
CA VAL A 46 -0.99 3.00 -1.79
C VAL A 46 0.10 2.91 -2.85
N GLY A 47 -0.25 3.23 -4.10
CA GLY A 47 0.68 3.18 -5.23
C GLY A 47 0.92 1.75 -5.72
N MET A 48 2.18 1.36 -5.88
CA MET A 48 2.56 0.12 -6.54
C MET A 48 2.66 -1.08 -5.58
N SER A 49 1.89 -2.13 -5.87
CA SER A 49 2.12 -3.46 -5.28
C SER A 49 3.35 -4.10 -5.92
N GLN A 50 4.39 -4.37 -5.12
CA GLN A 50 5.62 -4.99 -5.60
C GLN A 50 5.37 -6.40 -6.17
N TYR A 51 4.57 -7.21 -5.46
CA TYR A 51 4.18 -8.54 -5.94
C TYR A 51 3.37 -8.47 -7.23
N GLY A 52 2.44 -7.51 -7.33
CA GLY A 52 1.66 -7.31 -8.55
C GLY A 52 2.52 -6.84 -9.73
N ALA A 53 3.49 -5.95 -9.48
CA ALA A 53 4.47 -5.52 -10.49
C ALA A 53 5.33 -6.69 -10.98
N HIS A 54 5.81 -7.54 -10.07
CA HIS A 54 6.53 -8.77 -10.45
C HIS A 54 5.67 -9.71 -11.31
N GLY A 55 4.40 -9.93 -10.93
CA GLY A 55 3.46 -10.73 -11.73
C GLY A 55 3.23 -10.15 -13.14
N ARG A 56 3.03 -8.83 -13.25
CA ARG A 56 2.91 -8.14 -14.53
C ARG A 56 4.17 -8.27 -15.39
N GLY A 57 5.35 -8.13 -14.78
CA GLY A 57 6.63 -8.36 -15.47
C GLY A 57 6.76 -9.79 -15.98
N ARG A 58 6.37 -10.80 -15.19
CA ARG A 58 6.33 -12.20 -15.64
C ARG A 58 5.34 -12.45 -16.77
N SER A 59 4.29 -11.63 -16.88
CA SER A 59 3.35 -11.65 -18.01
C SER A 59 3.84 -10.89 -19.25
N GLY A 60 5.07 -10.35 -19.22
CA GLY A 60 5.70 -9.67 -20.35
C GLY A 60 5.44 -8.16 -20.44
N GLN A 61 4.77 -7.56 -19.45
CA GLN A 61 4.57 -6.11 -19.42
C GLN A 61 5.90 -5.38 -19.18
N THR A 62 6.12 -4.30 -19.93
CA THR A 62 7.23 -3.38 -19.75
C THR A 62 7.09 -2.57 -18.46
N PHE A 63 8.19 -2.01 -17.98
CA PHE A 63 8.16 -1.16 -16.79
C PHE A 63 7.22 0.06 -16.94
N ARG A 64 7.05 0.59 -18.17
CA ARG A 64 6.16 1.72 -18.45
C ARG A 64 4.70 1.32 -18.29
N GLU A 65 4.30 0.17 -18.82
CA GLU A 65 2.94 -0.38 -18.67
C GLU A 65 2.64 -0.71 -17.20
N ILE A 66 3.61 -1.27 -16.49
CA ILE A 66 3.49 -1.55 -15.05
C ILE A 66 3.28 -0.26 -14.26
N LEU A 67 4.11 0.77 -14.49
CA LEU A 67 3.96 2.06 -13.81
C LEU A 67 2.61 2.72 -14.13
N ALA A 68 2.18 2.69 -15.38
CA ALA A 68 0.88 3.25 -15.80
C ALA A 68 -0.31 2.55 -15.12
N ALA A 69 -0.20 1.25 -14.82
CA ALA A 69 -1.24 0.51 -14.11
C ALA A 69 -1.39 0.90 -12.62
N TYR A 70 -0.34 1.45 -12.00
CA TYR A 70 -0.33 1.83 -10.58
C TYR A 70 -0.41 3.33 -10.34
N TYR A 71 0.02 4.14 -11.31
CA TYR A 71 0.09 5.60 -11.20
C TYR A 71 -0.69 6.24 -12.34
N THR A 72 -2.02 6.21 -12.22
CA THR A 72 -2.93 6.78 -13.22
C THR A 72 -2.61 8.26 -13.47
N GLY A 73 -2.39 8.62 -14.73
CA GLY A 73 -2.06 10.00 -15.13
C GLY A 73 -0.60 10.41 -14.92
N ALA A 74 0.27 9.51 -14.45
CA ALA A 74 1.70 9.76 -14.38
C ALA A 74 2.38 9.53 -15.74
N GLU A 75 3.39 10.35 -16.05
CA GLU A 75 4.25 10.18 -17.21
C GLU A 75 5.68 9.83 -16.78
N VAL A 76 6.32 8.97 -17.57
CA VAL A 76 7.72 8.58 -17.37
C VAL A 76 8.59 9.42 -18.30
N ILE A 77 9.23 10.44 -17.74
CA ILE A 77 10.12 11.38 -18.41
C ILE A 77 11.58 11.19 -17.98
N SER A 78 12.51 11.71 -18.77
CA SER A 78 13.92 11.77 -18.35
C SER A 78 14.14 12.85 -17.29
N ILE A 79 15.29 12.79 -16.61
CA ILE A 79 15.66 13.81 -15.62
C ILE A 79 15.90 15.16 -16.32
N GLU A 80 16.48 15.16 -17.51
CA GLU A 80 16.73 16.35 -18.33
C GLU A 80 15.41 17.04 -18.70
N GLU A 81 14.42 16.26 -19.16
CA GLU A 81 13.06 16.75 -19.43
C GLU A 81 12.41 17.34 -18.16
N ALA A 82 12.53 16.65 -17.02
CA ALA A 82 11.99 17.11 -15.75
C ALA A 82 12.60 18.45 -15.28
N ILE A 83 13.91 18.62 -15.48
CA ILE A 83 14.61 19.88 -15.17
C ILE A 83 14.10 21.00 -16.08
N SER A 84 13.99 20.75 -17.39
CA SER A 84 13.48 21.71 -18.37
C SER A 84 12.06 22.20 -18.03
N LEU A 85 11.15 21.28 -17.70
CA LEU A 85 9.77 21.60 -17.33
C LEU A 85 9.69 22.46 -16.05
N ARG A 86 10.52 22.17 -15.05
CA ARG A 86 10.56 22.93 -13.79
C ARG A 86 11.13 24.33 -13.99
N ALA A 87 12.21 24.45 -14.75
CA ALA A 87 12.79 25.75 -15.09
C ALA A 87 11.78 26.62 -15.85
N GLY A 88 11.12 26.06 -16.86
CA GLY A 88 10.08 26.75 -17.64
C GLY A 88 8.85 27.15 -16.82
N LYS A 89 8.52 26.43 -15.74
CA LYS A 89 7.42 26.76 -14.82
C LYS A 89 7.80 27.83 -13.79
N ALA A 90 9.08 27.92 -13.40
CA ALA A 90 9.58 28.94 -12.48
C ALA A 90 9.80 30.31 -13.15
N LEU A 91 9.89 30.33 -14.49
CA LEU A 91 10.02 31.54 -15.31
C LEU A 91 8.67 32.14 -15.75
N ARG A 92 7.55 31.58 -15.26
CA ARG A 92 6.18 32.09 -15.45
C ARG A 92 5.58 32.46 -14.11
#